data_AF-A0A3P1WCV0-F1
#
_entry.id   AF-A0A3P1WCV0-F1
#
_cell.length_a   1.000
_cell.length_b   1.000
_cell.length_c   1.000
_cell.angle_alpha   90.00
_cell.angle_beta   90.00
_cell.angle_gamma   90.00
#
_symmetry.space_group_name_H-M   'P 1'
#
loop_
_entity.id
_entity.type
_entity.pdbx_description
1 polymer ?
#
loop_
_entity_poly.entity_id
_entity_poly.type
_entity_poly.pdbx_seq_one_letter_code
_entity_poly.pdbx_strand_id
1 'polypeptide(L)' 'METPTSLTDRLHWQVEQLLARLASAEHSQAQLARQLQTLTEERDALQARLDTARERVDALIERLPAIQNALEGGR' A
#
# COMPACT_ATOMS: atom_id res chain seq x y z
N MET A 1 -36.68 -18.06 17.74
CA MET A 1 -36.44 -17.53 16.39
C MET A 1 -37.58 -17.97 15.52
N GLU A 2 -38.53 -17.08 15.24
CA GLU A 2 -39.67 -17.39 14.39
C GLU A 2 -39.16 -17.54 12.95
N THR A 3 -39.23 -18.75 12.41
CA THR A 3 -38.98 -18.98 10.99
C THR A 3 -40.16 -18.40 10.20
N PRO A 4 -39.92 -17.46 9.28
CA PRO A 4 -41.00 -16.85 8.52
C PRO A 4 -41.78 -17.92 7.74
N THR A 5 -43.08 -18.00 8.01
CA THR A 5 -43.90 -19.15 7.60
C THR A 5 -44.43 -18.97 6.17
N SER A 6 -44.55 -17.73 5.67
CA SER A 6 -44.90 -17.44 4.27
C SER A 6 -43.67 -17.26 3.38
N LEU A 7 -43.82 -17.51 2.08
CA LEU A 7 -42.75 -17.30 1.09
C LEU A 7 -42.31 -15.83 1.06
N THR A 8 -43.26 -14.90 1.14
CA THR A 8 -43.00 -13.46 1.12
C THR A 8 -42.15 -13.03 2.31
N ASP A 9 -42.45 -13.53 3.51
CA ASP A 9 -41.68 -13.19 4.71
C ASP A 9 -40.25 -13.76 4.66
N ARG A 10 -40.08 -14.96 4.08
CA ARG A 10 -38.75 -15.54 3.86
C ARG A 10 -37.92 -14.73 2.88
N LEU A 11 -38.52 -14.30 1.77
CA LEU A 11 -37.85 -13.46 0.78
C LEU A 11 -37.48 -12.10 1.37
N HIS A 12 -38.39 -11.49 2.13
CA HIS A 12 -38.13 -10.23 2.82
C HIS A 12 -36.91 -10.36 3.75
N TRP A 13 -36.91 -11.38 4.62
CA TRP A 13 -35.78 -11.64 5.51
C TRP A 13 -34.46 -11.88 4.76
N GLN A 14 -34.48 -12.66 3.66
CA GLN A 14 -33.28 -12.88 2.85
C GLN A 14 -32.75 -11.59 2.22
N VAL A 15 -33.65 -10.73 1.71
CA VAL A 15 -33.27 -9.42 1.16
C VAL A 15 -32.64 -8.55 2.24
N GLU A 16 -33.20 -8.49 3.44
CA GLU A 16 -32.60 -7.74 4.56
C GLU A 16 -31.19 -8.24 4.91
N GLN A 17 -31.00 -9.57 4.96
CA GLN A 17 -29.68 -10.16 5.20
C GLN A 17 -28.68 -9.84 4.08
N LEU A 18 -29.12 -9.87 2.82
CA LEU A 18 -28.28 -9.53 1.67
C LEU A 18 -27.89 -8.04 1.68
N LEU A 19 -28.83 -7.15 2.02
CA LEU A 19 -28.56 -5.72 2.16
C LEU A 19 -27.57 -5.44 3.30
N ALA A 20 -27.75 -6.09 4.45
CA ALA A 20 -26.80 -5.98 5.57
C ALA A 20 -25.40 -6.47 5.18
N ARG A 21 -25.32 -7.60 4.47
CA ARG A 21 -24.05 -8.14 3.97
C ARG A 21 -23.40 -7.23 2.93
N LEU A 22 -24.18 -6.62 2.03
CA LEU A 22 -23.68 -5.66 1.04
C LEU A 22 -23.08 -4.43 1.73
N ALA A 23 -23.81 -3.82 2.68
CA ALA A 23 -23.31 -2.66 3.42
C ALA A 23 -22.00 -2.98 4.17
N SER A 24 -21.90 -4.17 4.77
CA SER A 24 -20.68 -4.64 5.43
C SER A 24 -19.51 -4.82 4.45
N ALA A 25 -19.78 -5.37 3.25
CA ALA A 25 -18.78 -5.54 2.21
C ALA A 25 -18.29 -4.19 1.68
N GLU A 26 -19.20 -3.23 1.43
CA GLU A 26 -18.86 -1.88 0.99
C GLU A 26 -17.98 -1.14 2.02
N HIS A 27 -18.32 -1.26 3.31
CA HIS A 27 -17.49 -0.70 4.38
C HIS A 27 -16.08 -1.31 4.38
N SER A 28 -15.99 -2.63 4.26
CA SER A 28 -14.72 -3.36 4.23
C SER A 28 -13.88 -2.94 3.01
N GLN A 29 -14.51 -2.82 1.84
CA GLN A 29 -13.86 -2.37 0.61
C GLN A 29 -13.33 -0.95 0.74
N ALA A 30 -14.09 -0.04 1.36
CA ALA A 30 -13.63 1.33 1.63
C ALA A 30 -12.44 1.39 2.60
N GLN A 31 -12.38 0.47 3.58
CA GLN A 31 -11.21 0.35 4.46
C GLN A 31 -10.00 -0.19 3.70
N LEU A 32 -10.15 -1.24 2.90
CA LEU A 32 -9.07 -1.80 2.09
C LEU A 32 -8.52 -0.79 1.08
N ALA A 33 -9.39 0.00 0.45
CA ALA A 33 -8.99 1.06 -0.47
C ALA A 33 -8.10 2.11 0.21
N ARG A 34 -8.46 2.53 1.43
CA ARG A 34 -7.64 3.45 2.24
C ARG A 34 -6.29 2.84 2.61
N GLN A 35 -6.26 1.58 3.00
CA GLN A 35 -5.01 0.88 3.31
C GLN A 35 -4.09 0.76 2.09
N LEU A 36 -4.65 0.44 0.92
CA LEU A 36 -3.89 0.39 -0.33
C LEU A 36 -3.31 1.77 -0.71
N GLN A 37 -4.06 2.85 -0.48
CA GLN A 37 -3.56 4.21 -0.68
C GLN A 37 -2.36 4.49 0.24
N THR A 38 -2.48 4.20 1.55
CA THR A 38 -1.38 4.40 2.50
C THR A 38 -0.13 3.60 2.10
N LEU A 39 -0.29 2.32 1.74
CA LEU A 39 0.84 1.48 1.29
C LEU A 39 1.46 1.98 -0.02
N THR A 40 0.65 2.57 -0.91
CA THR A 40 1.12 3.21 -2.14
C THR A 40 2.00 4.41 -1.82
N GLU A 41 1.55 5.28 -0.93
CA GLU A 41 2.31 6.46 -0.49
C GLU A 41 3.64 6.07 0.20
N GLU A 42 3.61 5.04 1.07
CA GLU A 42 4.81 4.51 1.72
C GLU A 42 5.80 3.92 0.72
N ARG A 43 5.32 3.13 -0.25
CA ARG A 43 6.14 2.58 -1.32
C ARG A 43 6.81 3.71 -2.12
N ASP A 44 6.06 4.73 -2.50
CA ASP A 44 6.58 5.83 -3.33
C ASP A 44 7.64 6.63 -2.55
N ALA A 45 7.44 6.84 -1.25
CA ALA A 45 8.44 7.45 -0.37
C ALA A 45 9.72 6.60 -0.24
N LEU A 46 9.58 5.27 -0.12
CA LEU A 46 10.73 4.35 -0.09
C LEU A 46 11.48 4.35 -1.42
N GLN A 47 10.77 4.38 -2.54
CA GLN A 47 11.35 4.46 -3.88
C GLN A 47 12.18 5.73 -4.05
N ALA A 48 11.64 6.90 -3.67
CA ALA A 48 12.38 8.16 -3.72
C ALA A 48 13.65 8.15 -2.85
N ARG A 49 13.59 7.53 -1.66
CA ARG A 49 14.75 7.35 -0.78
C ARG A 49 15.80 6.44 -1.39
N LEU A 50 15.38 5.37 -2.06
CA LEU A 50 16.27 4.44 -2.74
C LEU A 50 17.00 5.14 -3.91
N ASP A 51 16.28 5.93 -4.70
CA ASP A 51 16.87 6.63 -5.84
C ASP A 51 17.88 7.69 -5.37
N THR A 52 17.53 8.45 -4.31
CA THR A 52 18.49 9.37 -3.66
C THR A 52 19.73 8.64 -3.14
N ALA A 53 19.57 7.44 -2.56
CA ALA A 53 20.70 6.65 -2.07
C ALA A 53 21.59 6.16 -3.22
N ARG A 54 21.00 5.75 -4.35
CA ARG A 54 21.73 5.34 -5.56
C ARG A 54 22.54 6.49 -6.14
N GLU A 55 21.94 7.66 -6.33
CA GLU A 55 22.64 8.85 -6.81
C GLU A 55 23.83 9.21 -5.93
N ARG A 56 23.67 9.10 -4.61
CA ARG A 56 24.77 9.32 -3.65
C ARG A 56 25.88 8.30 -3.81
N VAL A 57 25.57 7.03 -4.07
CA VAL A 57 26.56 5.99 -4.32
C VAL A 57 27.29 6.26 -5.63
N ASP A 58 26.58 6.60 -6.70
CA ASP A 58 27.16 6.91 -8.00
C ASP A 58 28.13 8.10 -7.90
N ALA A 59 27.72 9.18 -7.21
CA ALA A 59 28.58 10.32 -6.95
C ALA A 59 29.83 9.97 -6.11
N LEU A 60 29.75 8.99 -5.20
CA LEU A 60 30.92 8.51 -4.47
C LEU A 60 31.85 7.71 -5.38
N ILE A 61 31.30 6.86 -6.25
CA ILE A 61 32.06 6.07 -7.21
C ILE A 61 32.82 6.98 -8.19
N GLU A 62 32.18 8.02 -8.72
CA GLU A 62 32.83 9.01 -9.60
C GLU A 62 33.99 9.74 -8.92
N ARG A 63 33.93 9.92 -7.60
CA ARG A 63 34.96 10.61 -6.81
C ARG A 63 36.10 9.68 -6.39
N LEU A 64 35.94 8.36 -6.44
CA LEU A 64 36.98 7.40 -6.04
C LEU A 64 38.32 7.62 -6.76
N PRO A 65 38.39 7.81 -8.10
CA PRO A 65 39.66 8.04 -8.78
C PRO A 65 40.38 9.30 -8.30
N ALA A 66 39.63 10.38 -8.07
CA ALA A 66 40.19 11.62 -7.55
C ALA A 66 40.73 11.44 -6.12
N ILE A 67 40.04 10.66 -5.29
CA ILE A 67 40.48 10.31 -3.94
C ILE A 67 41.75 9.45 -3.99
N GLN A 68 41.81 8.44 -4.87
CA GLN A 68 42.98 7.59 -5.06
C GLN A 68 44.20 8.39 -5.51
N ASN A 69 44.06 9.25 -6.52
CA ASN A 69 45.14 10.11 -7.00
C ASN A 69 45.66 11.06 -5.90
N ALA A 70 44.76 11.60 -5.07
CA ALA A 70 45.13 12.45 -3.94
C ALA A 70 45.91 11.70 -2.85
N LEU A 71 45.63 10.41 -2.64
CA LEU A 71 46.35 9.55 -1.70
C LEU A 71 47.72 9.11 -2.24
N GLU A 72 47.85 8.92 -3.55
CA GLU A 72 49.11 8.50 -4.21
C GLU A 72 50.07 9.68 -4.39
N GLY A 73 49.60 10.86 -4.80
CA GLY A 73 50.44 12.05 -5.00
C GLY A 73 50.92 12.72 -3.71
N GLY A 74 50.46 12.25 -2.54
CA GLY A 74 50.91 12.69 -1.22
C GLY A 74 52.05 11.85 -0.63
N ARG A 75 52.56 10.85 -1.36
CA ARG A 75 53.75 10.06 -1.02
C ARG A 75 54.92 10.43 -1.93
#